data_AF-A0A8J3G4D7-F1
#
_entry.id   AF-A0A8J3G4D7-F1
#
_cell.length_a   1.000
_cell.length_b   1.000
_cell.length_c   1.000
_cell.angle_alpha   90.00
_cell.angle_beta   90.00
_cell.angle_gamma   90.00
#
_symmetry.space_group_name_H-M   'P 1'
#
loop_
_entity.id
_entity.type
_entity.pdbx_description
1 polymer ?
#
loop_
_entity_poly.entity_id
_entity_poly.type
_entity_poly.pdbx_seq_one_letter_code
_entity_poly.pdbx_strand_id
1 'polypeptide(L)'
;MDPETFVKLVDLKIKTMIQLKTNVKCGACVAAITPEMDKLSNIEWSVDLKNPDRILTVTGETSKTEVMEALKKAGYQGEPIS
;
A
#
# COMPACT_ATOMS: atom_id res chain seq x y z
N MET A 1 -32.37 1.13 -0.02
CA MET A 1 -31.76 2.15 0.86
C MET A 1 -31.22 1.38 2.06
N ASP A 2 -30.05 0.81 1.83
CA ASP A 2 -29.61 -0.43 2.46
C ASP A 2 -28.60 -0.12 3.58
N PRO A 3 -28.74 -0.74 4.76
CA PRO A 3 -27.87 -0.49 5.92
C PRO A 3 -26.40 -0.82 5.66
N GLU A 4 -26.11 -1.59 4.61
CA GLU A 4 -24.75 -1.92 4.15
C GLU A 4 -23.99 -0.70 3.61
N THR A 5 -24.70 0.32 3.11
CA THR A 5 -24.09 1.57 2.63
C THR A 5 -23.54 2.40 3.78
N PHE A 6 -24.18 2.35 4.96
CA PHE A 6 -23.71 3.05 6.15
C PHE A 6 -22.45 2.41 6.75
N VAL A 7 -22.34 1.08 6.76
CA VAL A 7 -21.12 0.39 7.21
C VAL A 7 -19.92 0.76 6.34
N LYS A 8 -20.08 0.80 5.01
CA LYS A 8 -19.03 1.25 4.07
C LYS A 8 -18.63 2.72 4.27
N LEU A 9 -19.59 3.60 4.58
CA LEU A 9 -19.33 5.03 4.83
C LEU A 9 -18.66 5.31 6.18
N VAL A 10 -18.81 4.43 7.16
CA VAL A 10 -18.14 4.54 8.47
C VAL A 10 -16.72 3.95 8.39
N ASP A 11 -16.50 2.85 7.66
CA ASP A 11 -15.18 2.24 7.42
C ASP A 11 -14.27 3.12 6.54
N LEU A 12 -14.85 3.84 5.56
CA LEU A 12 -14.11 4.72 4.64
C LEU A 12 -13.68 6.07 5.26
N LYS A 13 -14.24 6.48 6.41
CA LYS A 13 -13.83 7.73 7.07
C LYS A 13 -12.57 7.61 7.94
N ILE A 14 -12.02 6.42 8.13
CA ILE A 14 -10.90 6.16 9.07
C ILE A 14 -9.77 5.28 8.51
N LYS A 15 -9.86 4.82 7.25
CA LYS A 15 -8.75 4.11 6.60
C LYS A 15 -7.80 5.08 5.93
N THR A 16 -6.53 5.04 6.34
CA THR A 16 -5.48 5.85 5.74
C THR A 16 -5.06 5.22 4.41
N MET A 17 -5.19 5.97 3.32
CA MET A 17 -4.73 5.57 2.00
C MET A 17 -3.40 6.26 1.69
N ILE A 18 -2.40 5.46 1.33
CA ILE A 18 -1.03 5.88 1.07
C ILE A 18 -0.66 5.43 -0.34
N GLN A 19 -0.18 6.38 -1.15
CA GLN A 19 0.36 6.09 -2.47
C GLN A 19 1.83 6.48 -2.52
N LEU A 20 2.65 5.53 -2.95
CA LEU A 20 4.10 5.67 -3.07
C LEU A 20 4.53 5.25 -4.47
N LYS A 21 5.38 6.05 -5.10
CA LYS A 21 6.08 5.68 -6.33
C LYS A 21 7.18 4.69 -5.96
N THR A 22 7.19 3.51 -6.56
CA THR A 22 8.20 2.48 -6.24
C THR A 22 9.10 2.17 -7.44
N ASN A 23 10.28 1.61 -7.19
CA ASN A 23 11.14 1.10 -8.26
C ASN A 23 10.87 -0.39 -8.59
N VAL A 24 9.70 -0.91 -8.21
CA VAL A 24 9.32 -2.31 -8.41
C VAL A 24 8.91 -2.54 -9.87
N LYS A 25 9.74 -3.25 -10.64
CA LYS A 25 9.56 -3.38 -12.11
C LYS A 25 8.88 -4.66 -12.56
N CYS A 26 8.87 -5.70 -11.73
CA CYS A 26 8.38 -7.03 -12.08
C CYS A 26 7.50 -7.62 -10.97
N GLY A 27 6.57 -8.50 -11.32
CA GLY A 27 5.75 -9.21 -10.33
C GLY A 27 6.57 -10.04 -9.34
N ALA A 28 7.72 -10.58 -9.76
CA ALA A 28 8.66 -11.23 -8.86
C ALA A 28 9.25 -10.28 -7.80
N CYS A 29 9.46 -9.01 -8.16
CA CYS A 29 9.90 -7.97 -7.21
C CYS A 29 8.78 -7.59 -6.24
N VAL A 30 7.52 -7.62 -6.68
CA VAL A 30 6.35 -7.45 -5.79
C VAL A 30 6.33 -8.57 -4.75
N ALA A 31 6.54 -9.82 -5.16
CA ALA A 31 6.61 -10.96 -4.25
C ALA A 31 7.75 -10.84 -3.22
N ALA A 32 8.84 -10.13 -3.56
CA ALA A 32 9.94 -9.88 -2.63
C ALA A 32 9.60 -8.85 -1.55
N ILE A 33 8.73 -7.87 -1.83
CA ILE A 33 8.25 -6.90 -0.83
C ILE A 33 7.06 -7.43 -0.03
N THR A 34 6.34 -8.43 -0.56
CA THR A 34 5.20 -9.07 0.11
C THR A 34 5.48 -9.47 1.56
N PRO A 35 6.56 -10.21 1.90
CA PRO A 35 6.78 -10.62 3.28
C PRO A 35 7.08 -9.45 4.24
N GLU A 36 7.57 -8.32 3.75
CA GLU A 36 7.76 -7.12 4.59
C GLU A 36 6.44 -6.35 4.76
N MET A 37 5.61 -6.30 3.71
CA MET A 37 4.29 -5.66 3.76
C MET A 37 3.27 -6.49 4.56
N ASP A 38 3.32 -7.82 4.49
CA ASP A 38 2.44 -8.76 5.21
C ASP A 38 2.68 -8.72 6.74
N LYS A 39 3.88 -8.27 7.17
CA LYS A 39 4.16 -7.98 8.58
C LYS A 39 3.35 -6.81 9.11
N LEU A 40 2.94 -5.88 8.24
CA LEU A 40 2.07 -4.78 8.63
C LEU A 40 0.64 -5.35 8.75
N SER A 41 0.12 -5.39 9.96
CA SER A 41 -1.24 -5.88 10.22
C SER A 41 -2.28 -4.82 9.86
N ASN A 42 -3.47 -5.25 9.43
CA ASN A 42 -4.59 -4.36 9.09
C ASN A 42 -4.31 -3.39 7.94
N ILE A 43 -3.49 -3.81 6.96
CA ILE A 43 -3.30 -3.09 5.72
C ILE A 43 -3.65 -3.97 4.52
N GLU A 44 -4.19 -3.35 3.49
CA GLU A 44 -4.29 -3.90 2.16
C GLU A 44 -3.35 -3.11 1.26
N TRP A 45 -2.57 -3.78 0.43
CA TRP A 45 -1.64 -3.10 -0.46
C TRP A 45 -1.62 -3.76 -1.85
N SER A 46 -1.33 -2.96 -2.87
CA SER A 46 -1.23 -3.42 -4.25
C SER A 46 -0.28 -2.53 -5.05
N VAL A 47 0.50 -3.14 -5.95
CA VAL A 47 1.42 -2.43 -6.83
C VAL A 47 0.82 -2.37 -8.22
N ASP A 48 0.62 -1.15 -8.71
CA ASP A 48 0.17 -0.92 -10.06
C ASP A 48 1.35 -1.01 -11.04
N LEU A 49 1.57 -2.23 -11.56
CA LEU A 49 2.57 -2.51 -12.58
C LEU A 49 2.17 -2.02 -13.99
N LYS A 50 0.93 -1.53 -14.18
CA LYS A 50 0.48 -0.95 -15.45
C LYS A 50 0.94 0.50 -15.58
N ASN A 51 1.01 1.21 -14.46
CA ASN A 51 1.50 2.58 -14.39
C ASN A 51 3.03 2.60 -14.61
N PRO A 52 3.56 3.48 -15.48
CA PRO A 52 5.00 3.60 -15.70
C PRO A 52 5.76 3.97 -14.41
N ASP A 53 5.08 4.70 -13.52
CA ASP A 53 5.58 5.09 -12.21
C ASP A 53 5.45 4.01 -11.11
N ARG A 54 4.89 2.83 -11.41
CA ARG A 54 4.86 1.67 -10.50
C ARG A 54 4.36 2.04 -9.10
N ILE A 55 3.09 2.45 -9.06
CA ILE A 55 2.46 3.05 -7.88
C ILE A 55 2.08 1.94 -6.89
N LEU A 56 2.68 1.93 -5.71
CA LEU A 56 2.22 1.14 -4.57
C LEU A 56 1.10 1.92 -3.87
N THR A 57 -0.06 1.28 -3.75
CA THR A 57 -1.19 1.80 -2.98
C THR A 57 -1.34 0.93 -1.74
N VAL A 58 -1.41 1.55 -0.56
CA VAL A 58 -1.62 0.90 0.73
C VAL A 58 -2.83 1.55 1.40
N THR A 59 -3.74 0.75 1.93
CA THR A 59 -4.96 1.20 2.58
C THR A 59 -5.09 0.47 3.91
N GLY A 60 -5.15 1.20 5.03
CA GLY A 60 -5.30 0.57 6.34
C GLY A 60 -4.85 1.47 7.49
N GLU A 61 -4.58 0.85 8.63
CA GLU A 61 -4.02 1.49 9.81
C GLU A 61 -2.48 1.42 9.76
N THR A 62 -1.86 2.23 8.90
CA THR A 62 -0.40 2.32 8.82
C THR A 62 0.06 3.72 8.42
N SER A 63 1.33 4.01 8.68
CA SER A 63 1.96 5.28 8.34
C SER A 63 2.83 5.17 7.08
N LYS A 64 2.95 6.27 6.33
CA LYS A 64 3.88 6.36 5.18
C LYS A 64 5.28 5.88 5.54
N THR A 65 5.76 6.26 6.71
CA THR A 65 7.09 5.87 7.22
C THR A 65 7.24 4.36 7.35
N GLU A 66 6.26 3.65 7.92
CA GLU A 66 6.32 2.19 8.07
C GLU A 66 6.36 1.49 6.72
N VAL A 67 5.51 1.93 5.79
CA VAL A 67 5.49 1.39 4.43
C VAL A 67 6.83 1.63 3.73
N MET A 68 7.41 2.81 3.86
CA MET A 68 8.73 3.13 3.30
C MET A 68 9.85 2.29 3.93
N GLU A 69 9.80 2.05 5.24
CA GLU A 69 10.75 1.17 5.93
C GLU A 69 10.62 -0.28 5.49
N ALA A 70 9.40 -0.80 5.34
CA ALA A 70 9.13 -2.14 4.83
C ALA A 70 9.71 -2.33 3.41
N LEU A 71 9.49 -1.34 2.52
CA LEU A 71 10.10 -1.33 1.20
C LEU A 71 11.63 -1.33 1.27
N LYS A 72 12.21 -0.49 2.14
CA LYS A 72 13.67 -0.38 2.31
C LYS A 72 14.28 -1.69 2.82
N LYS A 73 13.61 -2.37 3.75
CA LYS A 73 14.03 -3.69 4.26
C LYS A 73 14.02 -4.76 3.17
N ALA A 74 13.05 -4.69 2.27
CA ALA A 74 13.01 -5.56 1.08
C ALA A 74 14.01 -5.16 -0.02
N GLY A 75 14.76 -4.07 0.14
CA GLY A 75 15.73 -3.58 -0.84
C GLY A 75 15.14 -2.67 -1.92
N TYR A 76 13.95 -2.12 -1.70
CA TYR A 76 13.25 -1.23 -2.63
C TYR A 76 13.12 0.18 -2.07
N GLN A 77 12.94 1.13 -2.96
CA GLN A 77 12.66 2.52 -2.61
C GLN A 77 11.22 2.84 -2.97
N GLY A 78 10.50 3.43 -2.01
CA GLY A 78 9.20 4.06 -2.22
C GLY A 78 9.34 5.55 -1.96
N GLU A 79 8.88 6.37 -2.87
CA GLU A 79 8.83 7.83 -2.74
C GLU A 79 7.39 8.29 -2.57
N PRO A 80 7.07 9.16 -1.61
CA PRO A 80 5.73 9.64 -1.43
C PRO A 80 5.33 10.52 -2.59
N ILE A 81 4.17 10.21 -3.16
CA ILE A 81 3.54 11.04 -4.16
C ILE A 81 2.75 12.08 -3.35
N SER A 82 3.09 13.35 -3.56
CA SER A 82 2.54 14.46 -2.79
C SER A 82 1.29 15.02 -3.42
#